data_AF-A0A482VJL3-F1
#
_entry.id   AF-A0A482VJL3-F1
#
_cell.length_a   1.000
_cell.length_b   1.000
_cell.length_c   1.000
_cell.angle_alpha   90.00
_cell.angle_beta   90.00
_cell.angle_gamma   90.00
#
_symmetry.space_group_name_H-M   'P 1'
#
loop_
_entity.id
_entity.type
_entity.pdbx_description
1 polymer ?
#
loop_
_entity_poly.entity_id
_entity_poly.type
_entity_poly.pdbx_seq_one_letter_code
_entity_poly.pdbx_strand_id
1 'polypeptide(L)'
;MANFPRLYEHLLQVDWSFLYTYSNVNMACEITSKVSSTYPPWFTLKIITLLKQKEILHKRYKFSGYQLSYNEFKNLRVLIKSLISSSFRAYILKIENEIKVDPKKFWSFIKSKLYLNGVSYNKPQDILNAFAHFFSSIHVLSSPVNTIDG
;
A
#
# COMPACT_ATOMS: atom_id res chain seq x y z
N MET A 1 -24.42 10.82 -2.34
CA MET A 1 -24.96 10.28 -3.60
C MET A 1 -23.81 10.17 -4.58
N ALA A 2 -23.67 9.04 -5.29
CA ALA A 2 -22.63 8.90 -6.31
C ALA A 2 -23.01 9.74 -7.55
N ASN A 3 -22.03 10.45 -8.13
CA ASN A 3 -22.23 11.31 -9.29
C ASN A 3 -22.04 10.49 -10.58
N PHE A 4 -23.09 9.78 -10.98
CA PHE A 4 -23.12 8.94 -12.18
C PHE A 4 -22.91 9.71 -13.50
N PRO A 5 -23.43 10.94 -13.69
CA PRO A 5 -23.17 11.72 -14.91
C PRO A 5 -21.68 11.95 -15.18
N ARG A 6 -20.92 12.32 -14.13
CA ARG A 6 -19.48 12.59 -14.25
C ARG A 6 -18.66 11.31 -14.52
N LEU A 7 -19.14 10.16 -14.02
CA LEU A 7 -18.54 8.87 -14.35
C LEU A 7 -18.69 8.55 -15.85
N TYR A 8 -19.87 8.83 -16.40
CA TYR A 8 -20.17 8.57 -17.81
C TYR A 8 -19.33 9.45 -18.74
N GLU A 9 -19.18 10.74 -18.42
CA GLU A 9 -18.28 11.64 -19.17
C GLU A 9 -16.83 11.16 -19.16
N HIS A 10 -16.34 10.70 -18.00
CA HIS A 10 -14.99 10.14 -17.91
C HIS A 10 -14.82 8.88 -18.76
N LEU A 11 -15.81 7.98 -18.78
CA LEU A 11 -15.74 6.74 -19.57
C LEU A 11 -15.77 7.01 -21.08
N LEU A 12 -16.44 8.08 -21.51
CA LEU A 12 -16.47 8.49 -22.91
C LEU A 12 -15.15 9.13 -23.39
N GLN A 13 -14.40 9.74 -22.48
CA GLN A 13 -13.11 10.38 -22.80
C GLN A 13 -11.91 9.43 -22.72
N VAL A 14 -12.09 8.23 -22.17
CA VAL A 14 -11.03 7.21 -22.15
C VAL A 14 -10.85 6.65 -23.55
N ASP A 15 -9.60 6.69 -24.04
CA ASP A 15 -9.25 6.02 -25.29
C ASP A 15 -9.27 4.50 -25.09
N TRP A 16 -10.21 3.84 -25.74
CA TRP A 16 -10.39 2.39 -25.69
C TRP A 16 -9.62 1.66 -26.79
N SER A 17 -8.84 2.38 -27.62
CA SER A 17 -8.07 1.81 -28.73
C SER A 17 -7.14 0.66 -28.28
N PHE A 18 -6.64 0.71 -27.04
CA PHE A 18 -5.82 -0.34 -26.45
C PHE A 18 -6.54 -1.70 -26.37
N LEU A 19 -7.86 -1.76 -26.27
CA LEU A 19 -8.61 -3.02 -26.23
C LEU A 19 -8.51 -3.81 -27.54
N TYR A 20 -8.33 -3.13 -28.67
CA TYR A 20 -8.13 -3.80 -29.97
C TYR A 20 -6.77 -4.47 -30.08
N THR A 21 -5.84 -4.20 -29.17
CA THR A 21 -4.54 -4.90 -29.12
C THR A 21 -4.65 -6.28 -28.48
N TYR A 22 -5.78 -6.61 -27.84
CA TYR A 22 -6.01 -7.89 -27.20
C TYR A 22 -6.95 -8.76 -28.05
N SER A 23 -6.43 -9.86 -28.57
CA SER A 23 -7.22 -10.85 -29.34
C SER A 23 -8.11 -11.74 -28.46
N ASN A 24 -7.90 -11.72 -27.13
CA ASN A 24 -8.61 -12.57 -26.19
C ASN A 24 -9.31 -11.71 -25.12
N VAL A 25 -10.65 -11.79 -25.10
CA VAL A 25 -11.52 -11.07 -24.16
C VAL A 25 -11.17 -11.34 -22.70
N ASN A 26 -10.67 -12.55 -22.38
CA ASN A 26 -10.27 -12.91 -21.03
C ASN A 26 -9.00 -12.15 -20.57
N MET A 27 -8.07 -11.83 -21.48
CA MET A 27 -6.89 -11.01 -21.13
C MET A 27 -7.28 -9.55 -20.85
N ALA A 28 -8.28 -9.02 -21.55
CA ALA A 28 -8.79 -7.67 -21.28
C ALA A 28 -9.49 -7.58 -19.90
N CYS A 29 -10.21 -8.63 -19.49
CA CYS A 29 -10.86 -8.72 -18.17
C CYS A 29 -9.88 -8.82 -16.98
N GLU A 30 -8.69 -9.40 -17.15
CA GLU A 30 -7.66 -9.43 -16.08
C GLU A 30 -7.13 -8.04 -15.71
N ILE A 31 -7.10 -7.12 -16.68
CA ILE A 31 -6.61 -5.76 -16.47
C ILE A 31 -7.64 -4.92 -15.70
N THR A 32 -8.92 -5.09 -16.00
CA THR A 32 -10.01 -4.30 -15.40
C THR A 32 -10.47 -4.85 -14.05
N SER A 33 -10.21 -6.14 -13.75
CA SER A 33 -10.56 -6.79 -12.48
C SER A 33 -9.55 -6.56 -11.35
N LYS A 34 -8.39 -5.96 -11.62
CA LYS A 34 -7.50 -5.42 -10.58
C LYS A 34 -8.12 -4.14 -9.99
N VAL A 35 -9.19 -4.31 -9.23
CA VAL A 35 -9.69 -3.27 -8.33
C VAL A 35 -8.59 -3.03 -7.30
N SER A 36 -7.76 -2.03 -7.56
CA SER A 36 -6.76 -1.60 -6.60
C SER A 36 -7.50 -1.18 -5.32
N SER A 37 -7.29 -1.94 -4.25
CA SER A 37 -7.80 -1.56 -2.95
C SER A 37 -7.20 -0.20 -2.61
N THR A 38 -8.05 0.78 -2.30
CA THR A 38 -7.61 2.08 -1.74
C THR A 38 -6.88 1.90 -0.41
N TYR A 39 -7.07 0.75 0.24
CA TYR A 39 -6.38 0.39 1.47
C TYR A 39 -5.06 -0.32 1.18
N PRO A 40 -4.04 -0.13 2.02
CA PRO A 40 -2.78 -0.84 1.92
C PRO A 40 -2.97 -2.38 1.88
N PRO A 41 -2.05 -3.12 1.24
CA PRO A 41 -2.20 -4.56 1.06
C PRO A 41 -2.18 -5.37 2.38
N TRP A 42 -1.67 -4.80 3.48
CA TRP A 42 -1.71 -5.41 4.81
C TRP A 42 -2.99 -5.11 5.61
N PHE A 43 -3.95 -4.37 5.04
CA PHE A 43 -5.24 -4.14 5.67
C PHE A 43 -6.19 -5.30 5.37
N THR A 44 -6.66 -5.94 6.44
CA THR A 44 -7.70 -6.97 6.34
C THR A 44 -9.08 -6.33 6.31
N LEU A 45 -10.09 -7.07 5.80
CA LEU A 45 -11.49 -6.65 5.85
C LEU A 45 -11.92 -6.26 7.27
N LYS A 46 -11.43 -6.98 8.28
CA LYS A 46 -11.66 -6.68 9.71
C LYS A 46 -11.13 -5.30 10.12
N ILE A 47 -9.92 -4.93 9.69
CA ILE A 47 -9.36 -3.60 9.99
C ILE A 47 -10.23 -2.51 9.32
N ILE A 48 -10.65 -2.75 8.07
CA ILE A 48 -11.47 -1.80 7.32
C ILE A 48 -12.85 -1.62 7.96
N THR A 49 -13.51 -2.70 8.40
CA THR A 49 -14.81 -2.61 9.07
C THR A 49 -14.70 -1.89 10.41
N LEU A 50 -13.68 -2.19 11.20
CA LEU A 50 -13.43 -1.51 12.48
C LEU A 50 -13.14 -0.02 12.30
N LEU A 51 -12.39 0.36 11.26
CA LEU A 51 -12.15 1.77 10.92
C LEU A 51 -13.46 2.51 10.63
N LYS A 52 -14.36 1.90 9.84
CA LYS A 52 -15.69 2.48 9.56
C LYS A 52 -16.52 2.60 10.84
N GLN A 53 -16.56 1.56 11.67
CA GLN A 53 -17.27 1.58 12.95
C GLN A 53 -16.74 2.65 13.90
N LYS A 54 -15.42 2.80 14.00
CA LYS A 54 -14.77 3.86 14.78
C LYS A 54 -15.21 5.25 14.32
N GLU A 55 -15.29 5.49 13.01
CA GLU A 55 -15.77 6.78 12.48
C GLU A 55 -17.24 7.03 12.82
N ILE A 56 -18.10 6.01 12.74
CA ILE A 56 -19.51 6.12 13.10
C ILE A 56 -19.67 6.50 14.59
N LEU A 57 -18.95 5.82 15.48
CA LEU A 57 -19.01 6.10 16.92
C LEU A 57 -18.49 7.50 17.27
N HIS A 58 -17.42 7.94 16.60
CA HIS A 58 -16.91 9.30 16.79
C HIS A 58 -17.89 10.36 16.33
N LYS A 59 -18.55 10.16 15.18
CA LYS A 59 -19.61 11.05 14.69
C LYS A 59 -20.80 11.05 15.64
N ARG A 60 -21.23 9.88 16.13
CA ARG A 60 -22.31 9.76 17.12
C ARG A 60 -21.96 10.53 18.39
N TYR A 61 -20.77 10.33 18.95
CA TYR A 61 -20.31 11.08 20.12
C TYR A 61 -20.30 12.59 19.88
N LYS A 62 -19.78 13.05 18.74
CA LYS A 62 -19.80 14.49 18.41
C LYS A 62 -21.20 15.09 18.31
N PHE A 63 -22.18 14.29 17.88
CA PHE A 63 -23.56 14.73 17.74
C PHE A 63 -24.33 14.67 19.06
N SER A 64 -24.25 13.57 19.80
CA SER A 64 -25.07 13.33 20.99
C SER A 64 -24.36 13.60 22.33
N GLY A 65 -23.05 13.76 22.34
CA GLY A 65 -22.23 13.87 23.56
C GLY A 65 -22.18 12.57 24.39
N TYR A 66 -22.68 11.44 23.88
CA TYR A 66 -22.86 10.24 24.69
C TYR A 66 -21.53 9.56 25.04
N GLN A 67 -21.23 9.47 26.34
CA GLN A 67 -19.93 9.03 26.82
C GLN A 67 -19.61 7.56 26.51
N LEU A 68 -20.62 6.68 26.45
CA LEU A 68 -20.38 5.28 26.04
C LEU A 68 -19.83 5.20 24.61
N SER A 69 -20.36 6.01 23.68
CA SER A 69 -19.86 6.05 22.30
C SER A 69 -18.42 6.53 22.23
N TYR A 70 -18.01 7.42 23.13
CA TYR A 70 -16.62 7.88 23.22
C TYR A 70 -15.68 6.81 23.80
N ASN A 71 -16.12 6.10 24.84
CA ASN A 71 -15.35 4.99 25.41
C ASN A 71 -15.17 3.85 24.39
N GLU A 72 -16.23 3.48 23.68
CA GLU A 72 -16.14 2.49 22.60
C GLU A 72 -15.22 2.98 21.46
N PHE A 73 -15.29 4.25 21.08
CA PHE A 73 -14.37 4.85 20.11
C PHE A 73 -12.89 4.72 20.54
N LYS A 74 -12.59 5.01 21.81
CA LYS A 74 -11.24 4.86 22.37
C LYS A 74 -10.77 3.41 22.29
N ASN A 75 -11.62 2.47 22.71
CA ASN A 75 -11.32 1.04 22.68
C ASN A 75 -11.03 0.56 21.25
N LEU A 76 -11.87 0.97 20.28
CA LEU A 76 -11.65 0.65 18.87
C LEU A 76 -10.35 1.24 18.34
N ARG A 77 -9.99 2.47 18.73
CA ARG A 77 -8.73 3.10 18.29
C ARG A 77 -7.51 2.27 18.73
N VAL A 78 -7.50 1.80 19.97
CA VAL A 78 -6.43 0.96 20.51
C VAL A 78 -6.38 -0.39 19.77
N LEU A 79 -7.53 -1.05 19.61
CA LEU A 79 -7.64 -2.31 18.90
C LEU A 79 -7.16 -2.21 17.45
N ILE A 80 -7.59 -1.19 16.72
CA ILE A 80 -7.20 -0.95 15.33
C ILE A 80 -5.69 -0.74 15.22
N LYS A 81 -5.09 0.04 16.13
CA LYS A 81 -3.64 0.27 16.15
C LYS A 81 -2.88 -1.05 16.31
N SER A 82 -3.31 -1.90 17.23
CA SER A 82 -2.72 -3.22 17.46
C SER A 82 -2.86 -4.14 16.24
N LEU A 83 -4.06 -4.18 15.63
CA LEU A 83 -4.31 -5.01 14.45
C LEU A 83 -3.50 -4.57 13.25
N ILE A 84 -3.38 -3.26 12.99
CA ILE A 84 -2.57 -2.71 11.89
C ILE A 84 -1.10 -3.05 12.11
N SER A 85 -0.58 -2.88 13.33
CA SER A 85 0.81 -3.21 13.65
C SER A 85 1.09 -4.71 13.41
N SER A 86 0.17 -5.57 13.87
CA SER A 86 0.28 -7.02 13.71
C SER A 86 0.20 -7.45 12.24
N SER A 87 -0.74 -6.88 11.48
CA SER A 87 -0.93 -7.22 10.07
C SER A 87 0.22 -6.71 9.20
N PHE A 88 0.76 -5.54 9.52
CA PHE A 88 1.97 -5.02 8.88
C PHE A 88 3.17 -5.93 9.14
N ARG A 89 3.40 -6.35 10.39
CA ARG A 89 4.49 -7.28 10.71
C ARG A 89 4.35 -8.61 9.95
N ALA A 90 3.15 -9.17 9.91
CA ALA A 90 2.89 -10.40 9.18
C ALA A 90 3.13 -10.23 7.66
N TYR A 91 2.74 -9.08 7.10
CA TYR A 91 2.98 -8.75 5.71
C TYR A 91 4.48 -8.64 5.38
N ILE A 92 5.26 -7.95 6.23
CA ILE A 92 6.72 -7.87 6.06
C ILE A 92 7.36 -9.25 6.12
N LEU A 93 7.04 -10.07 7.14
CA LEU A 93 7.56 -11.43 7.25
C LEU A 93 7.20 -12.30 6.05
N LYS A 94 5.98 -12.14 5.52
CA LYS A 94 5.56 -12.83 4.29
C LYS A 94 6.44 -12.41 3.10
N ILE A 95 6.64 -11.11 2.89
CA ILE A 95 7.50 -10.60 1.81
C ILE A 95 8.93 -11.09 1.98
N GLU A 96 9.51 -11.01 3.18
CA GLU A 96 10.87 -11.47 3.44
C GLU A 96 11.04 -12.96 3.11
N ASN A 97 10.05 -13.78 3.47
CA ASN A 97 10.06 -15.20 3.13
C ASN A 97 9.85 -15.44 1.63
N GLU A 98 8.98 -14.69 0.97
CA GLU A 98 8.79 -14.77 -0.49
C GLU A 98 10.05 -14.36 -1.25
N ILE A 99 10.81 -13.38 -0.76
CA ILE A 99 12.11 -12.98 -1.32
C ILE A 99 13.13 -14.13 -1.20
N LYS A 100 13.16 -14.83 -0.06
CA LYS A 100 14.05 -16.00 0.15
C LYS A 100 13.71 -17.15 -0.80
N VAL A 101 12.43 -17.36 -1.09
CA VAL A 101 11.95 -18.49 -1.90
C VAL A 101 12.05 -18.20 -3.41
N ASP A 102 11.70 -16.99 -3.84
CA ASP A 102 11.75 -16.60 -5.25
C ASP A 102 12.30 -15.17 -5.41
N PRO A 103 13.63 -15.00 -5.34
CA PRO A 103 14.26 -13.69 -5.52
C PRO A 103 14.02 -13.10 -6.91
N LYS A 104 13.62 -13.90 -7.92
CA LYS A 104 13.37 -13.39 -9.28
C LYS A 104 12.17 -12.45 -9.32
N LYS A 105 11.12 -12.70 -8.53
CA LYS A 105 9.95 -11.80 -8.42
C LYS A 105 10.33 -10.47 -7.80
N PHE A 106 11.18 -10.50 -6.77
CA PHE A 106 11.73 -9.29 -6.16
C PHE A 106 12.54 -8.48 -7.18
N TRP A 107 13.47 -9.12 -7.90
CA TRP A 107 14.27 -8.44 -8.93
C TRP A 107 13.45 -7.96 -10.12
N SER A 108 12.39 -8.67 -10.51
CA SER A 108 11.43 -8.21 -11.52
C SER A 108 10.68 -6.96 -11.07
N PHE A 109 10.21 -6.93 -9.81
CA PHE A 109 9.57 -5.76 -9.21
C PHE A 109 10.53 -4.56 -9.13
N ILE A 110 11.74 -4.75 -8.62
CA ILE A 110 12.80 -3.74 -8.56
C ILE A 110 13.08 -3.18 -9.96
N LYS A 111 13.27 -4.05 -10.97
CA LYS A 111 13.47 -3.65 -12.37
C LYS A 111 12.33 -2.80 -12.91
N SER A 112 11.08 -3.13 -12.57
CA SER A 112 9.92 -2.33 -13.00
C SER A 112 9.77 -0.96 -12.29
N LYS A 113 10.44 -0.78 -11.13
CA LYS A 113 10.37 0.42 -10.29
C LYS A 113 11.63 1.29 -10.34
N LEU A 114 12.67 0.87 -11.07
CA LEU A 114 13.93 1.61 -11.26
C LEU A 114 13.79 2.76 -12.27
N TYR A 115 12.82 3.64 -12.01
CA TYR A 115 12.85 5.02 -12.46
C TYR A 115 13.32 5.87 -11.28
N LEU A 116 14.60 5.75 -10.93
CA LEU A 116 15.21 6.64 -9.96
C LEU A 116 15.46 7.98 -10.68
N ASN A 117 14.74 9.03 -10.26
CA ASN A 117 14.90 10.40 -10.77
C ASN A 117 14.80 10.54 -12.31
N GLY A 118 13.96 9.74 -12.97
CA GLY A 118 13.76 9.81 -14.42
C GLY A 118 14.89 9.20 -15.26
N VAL A 119 15.86 8.52 -14.65
CA VAL A 119 16.96 7.86 -15.36
C VAL A 119 16.73 6.35 -15.40
N SER A 120 16.68 5.80 -16.62
CA SER A 120 16.65 4.37 -16.88
C SER A 120 18.06 3.79 -16.77
N TYR A 121 18.29 2.87 -15.83
CA TYR A 121 19.55 2.17 -15.69
C TYR A 121 19.48 0.83 -16.42
N ASN A 122 20.10 0.73 -17.60
CA ASN A 122 20.09 -0.47 -18.43
C ASN A 122 21.23 -1.46 -18.10
N LYS A 123 22.24 -1.04 -17.32
CA LYS A 123 23.37 -1.89 -16.95
C LYS A 123 23.16 -2.48 -15.55
N PRO A 124 23.37 -3.80 -15.36
CA PRO A 124 23.23 -4.46 -14.07
C PRO A 124 24.06 -3.81 -12.95
N GLN A 125 25.28 -3.34 -13.28
CA GLN A 125 26.19 -2.71 -12.31
C GLN A 125 25.63 -1.40 -11.75
N ASP A 126 25.06 -0.56 -12.62
CA ASP A 126 24.52 0.74 -12.24
C ASP A 126 23.27 0.58 -11.36
N ILE A 127 22.45 -0.44 -11.64
CA ILE A 127 21.32 -0.83 -10.81
C ILE A 127 21.78 -1.23 -9.40
N LEU A 128 22.82 -2.06 -9.31
CA LEU A 128 23.37 -2.52 -8.03
C LEU A 128 23.96 -1.36 -7.22
N ASN A 129 24.70 -0.47 -7.88
CA ASN A 129 25.28 0.71 -7.23
C ASN A 129 24.19 1.67 -6.74
N ALA A 130 23.16 1.93 -7.54
CA ALA A 130 22.03 2.78 -7.15
C ALA A 130 21.26 2.17 -5.96
N PHE A 131 21.04 0.86 -5.97
CA PHE A 131 20.45 0.14 -4.84
C PHE A 131 21.33 0.24 -3.58
N ALA A 132 22.65 0.03 -3.70
CA ALA A 132 23.58 0.11 -2.57
C ALA A 132 23.63 1.53 -1.96
N HIS A 133 23.65 2.58 -2.80
CA HIS A 133 23.57 3.97 -2.34
C HIS A 133 22.23 4.27 -1.65
N PHE A 134 21.11 3.83 -2.21
CA PHE A 134 19.80 3.98 -1.58
C PHE A 134 19.75 3.27 -0.23
N PHE A 135 20.18 2.01 -0.17
CA PHE A 135 20.12 1.18 1.01
C PHE A 135 21.04 1.68 2.14
N SER A 136 22.26 2.12 1.80
CA SER A 136 23.15 2.75 2.78
C SER A 136 22.57 4.05 3.34
N SER A 137 21.93 4.88 2.51
CA SER A 137 21.35 6.15 2.97
C SER A 137 20.23 5.97 4.02
N ILE A 138 19.41 4.92 3.88
CA ILE A 138 18.29 4.66 4.80
C ILE A 138 18.72 3.92 6.08
N HIS A 139 19.78 3.10 6.02
CA HIS A 139 20.22 2.27 7.15
C HIS A 139 21.33 2.89 8.00
N VAL A 140 22.10 3.85 7.47
CA VAL A 140 23.11 4.58 8.26
C VAL A 140 22.46 5.51 9.29
N LEU A 141 21.23 5.98 9.05
CA LEU A 141 20.46 6.82 9.99
C LEU A 141 19.94 6.08 11.24
N SER A 142 20.02 4.75 11.30
CA SER A 142 19.50 3.94 12.42
C SER A 142 20.57 3.41 13.38
N SER A 143 21.83 3.82 13.25
CA SER A 143 22.86 3.44 14.23
C SER A 143 22.81 4.42 15.41
N PRO A 144 22.52 3.97 16.66
CA PRO A 144 22.74 4.80 17.82
C PRO A 144 24.25 5.06 17.94
N VAL A 145 24.61 6.34 17.95
CA VAL A 145 25.95 6.81 18.34
C VAL A 145 26.20 6.32 19.76
N ASN A 146 27.04 5.29 19.91
CA ASN A 146 27.64 4.97 21.18
C ASN A 146 28.67 6.06 21.47
N THR A 147 28.25 7.11 22.18
CA THR A 147 29.17 7.98 22.91
C THR A 147 29.77 7.13 24.02
N ILE A 148 31.04 6.75 23.89
CA ILE A 148 31.84 6.26 25.00
C ILE A 148 32.79 7.41 25.32
N ASP A 149 32.62 7.94 26.52
CA ASP A 149 33.48 8.94 27.16
C ASP A 149 34.95 8.52 27.15
N GLY A 150 35.82 9.52 27.02
CA GLY A 150 37.24 9.49 27.38
C GLY A 150 37.58 10.79 28.09
#